data_AF-A0A374JTU6-F1
#
_entry.id   AF-A0A374JTU6-F1
#
_cell.length_a   1.000
_cell.length_b   1.000
_cell.length_c   1.000
_cell.angle_alpha   90.00
_cell.angle_beta   90.00
_cell.angle_gamma   90.00
#
_symmetry.space_group_name_H-M   'P 1'
#
loop_
_entity.id
_entity.type
_entity.pdbx_description
1 polymer ?
#
loop_
_entity_poly.entity_id
_entity_poly.type
_entity_poly.pdbx_seq_one_letter_code
_entity_poly.pdbx_strand_id
1 'polypeptide(L)' 'MKDKALLTVKEFCSYLGIGQTKARELLAENADVFAVRIGNRLYAHKGKLDEWLLNQIGC' A
#
# COMPACT_ATOMS: atom_id res chain seq x y z
N MET A 1 11.97 -10.70 -14.08
CA MET A 1 11.33 -9.40 -13.75
C MET A 1 11.34 -9.28 -12.24
N LYS A 2 11.77 -8.14 -11.67
CA LYS A 2 11.96 -8.03 -10.22
C LYS A 2 10.62 -7.71 -9.56
N ASP A 3 9.91 -8.74 -9.13
CA ASP A 3 8.78 -8.65 -8.21
C ASP A 3 9.25 -8.05 -6.88
N LYS A 4 9.40 -6.73 -6.83
CA LYS A 4 9.60 -6.02 -5.58
C LYS A 4 8.32 -6.19 -4.77
N ALA A 5 8.38 -7.04 -3.75
CA ALA A 5 7.28 -7.24 -2.79
C ALA A 5 6.92 -5.95 -2.04
N LEU A 6 7.82 -4.97 -2.00
CA LEU A 6 7.70 -3.71 -1.27
C LEU A 6 7.63 -2.52 -2.24
N LEU A 7 6.49 -1.83 -2.28
CA LEU A 7 6.32 -0.54 -2.95
C LEU A 7 6.59 0.61 -1.97
N THR A 8 7.11 1.72 -2.47
CA THR A 8 7.17 2.97 -1.69
C THR A 8 5.83 3.71 -1.79
N VAL A 9 5.53 4.63 -0.86
CA VAL A 9 4.33 5.50 -0.89
C VAL A 9 4.09 6.16 -2.26
N LYS A 10 5.15 6.54 -2.98
CA LYS A 10 5.05 7.10 -4.33
C LYS A 10 4.58 6.08 -5.37
N GLU A 11 5.12 4.87 -5.34
CA GLU A 11 4.70 3.79 -6.25
C GLU A 11 3.28 3.34 -5.90
N PHE A 12 2.94 3.29 -4.62
CA PHE A 12 1.59 2.99 -4.13
C PHE A 12 0.55 3.98 -4.66
N CYS A 13 0.85 5.28 -4.56
CA CYS A 13 0.03 6.37 -5.10
C CYS A 13 -0.15 6.24 -6.62
N SER A 14 0.93 5.91 -7.34
CA SER A 14 0.89 5.71 -8.79
C SER A 14 0.17 4.41 -9.19
N TYR A 15 0.20 3.39 -8.36
CA TYR A 15 -0.41 2.08 -8.60
C TYR A 15 -1.93 2.11 -8.44
N LEU A 16 -2.42 2.78 -7.40
CA LEU A 16 -3.86 2.94 -7.14
C LEU A 16 -4.48 4.13 -7.88
N GLY A 17 -3.66 5.05 -8.41
CA GLY A 17 -4.15 6.28 -9.05
C GLY A 17 -4.81 7.27 -8.08
N ILE A 18 -4.57 7.12 -6.77
CA ILE A 18 -5.14 8.00 -5.72
C ILE A 18 -4.17 9.13 -5.37
N GLY A 19 -4.69 10.28 -4.96
CA GLY A 19 -3.86 11.41 -4.53
C GLY A 19 -3.02 11.09 -3.28
N GLN A 20 -1.86 11.73 -3.14
CA GLN A 20 -0.92 11.46 -2.03
C GLN A 20 -1.55 11.63 -0.64
N THR A 21 -2.51 12.55 -0.48
CA THR A 21 -3.23 12.78 0.77
C THR A 21 -4.03 11.53 1.16
N LYS A 22 -4.89 11.06 0.23
CA LYS A 22 -5.66 9.83 0.43
C LYS A 22 -4.78 8.61 0.58
N ALA A 23 -3.68 8.52 -0.18
CA ALA A 23 -2.72 7.42 -0.04
C ALA A 23 -2.10 7.36 1.37
N ARG A 24 -1.81 8.52 1.98
CA ARG A 24 -1.26 8.59 3.34
C ARG A 24 -2.32 8.28 4.40
N GLU A 25 -3.53 8.78 4.26
CA GLU A 25 -4.65 8.41 5.15
C GLU A 25 -4.88 6.91 5.10
N LEU A 26 -4.98 6.33 3.90
CA LEU A 26 -5.18 4.90 3.71
C LEU A 26 -4.04 4.07 4.31
N LEU A 27 -2.78 4.50 4.15
CA LEU A 27 -1.61 3.86 4.76
C LEU A 27 -1.57 4.00 6.29
N ALA A 28 -2.13 5.08 6.84
CA ALA A 28 -2.19 5.31 8.28
C ALA A 28 -3.33 4.50 8.92
N GLU A 29 -4.50 4.44 8.28
CA GLU A 29 -5.65 3.64 8.72
C GLU A 29 -5.37 2.13 8.57
N ASN A 30 -4.69 1.74 7.49
CA ASN A 30 -4.36 0.34 7.20
C ASN A 30 -2.88 0.04 7.48
N ALA A 31 -2.33 0.71 8.49
CA ALA A 31 -0.92 0.56 8.88
C ALA A 31 -0.58 -0.90 9.27
N ASP A 32 -1.52 -1.64 9.83
CA ASP A 32 -1.37 -3.05 10.18
C ASP A 32 -1.57 -4.02 9.00
N VAL A 33 -2.31 -3.60 7.97
CA VAL A 33 -2.70 -4.49 6.87
C VAL A 33 -1.58 -4.55 5.85
N PHE A 34 -1.27 -3.47 5.14
CA PHE A 34 -0.27 -3.50 4.06
C PHE A 34 0.90 -2.53 4.26
N ALA A 35 0.87 -1.64 5.26
CA ALA A 35 2.02 -0.79 5.53
C ALA A 35 3.09 -1.57 6.31
N VAL A 36 4.34 -1.50 5.83
CA VAL A 36 5.49 -2.12 6.47
C VAL A 36 6.49 -1.02 6.79
N ARG A 37 6.71 -0.76 8.08
CA ARG A 37 7.73 0.20 8.52
C ARG A 37 9.05 -0.52 8.74
N ILE A 38 10.03 -0.27 7.86
CA ILE A 38 11.38 -0.81 7.99
C ILE A 38 12.31 0.36 8.35
N GLY A 39 12.75 0.40 9.61
CA GLY A 39 13.50 1.53 10.15
C GLY A 39 12.67 2.82 10.13
N ASN A 40 13.20 3.90 9.55
CA ASN A 40 12.51 5.18 9.39
C ASN A 40 11.76 5.32 8.05
N ARG A 41 11.61 4.22 7.29
CA ARG A 41 10.96 4.22 5.97
C ARG A 41 9.66 3.42 6.00
N LEU A 42 8.64 3.97 5.35
CA LEU A 42 7.34 3.34 5.17
C LEU A 42 7.26 2.70 3.78
N TYR A 43 6.95 1.42 3.75
CA TYR A 43 6.73 0.62 2.55
C TYR A 43 5.29 0.10 2.54
N ALA A 44 4.81 -0.28 1.37
CA ALA A 44 3.55 -0.98 1.17
C ALA A 44 3.86 -2.39 0.62
N HIS A 45 3.30 -3.43 1.21
CA HIS A 45 3.47 -4.79 0.72
C HIS A 45 2.47 -5.09 -0.39
N LYS A 46 2.94 -5.39 -1.61
CA LYS A 46 2.06 -5.60 -2.78
C LYS A 46 1.05 -6.73 -2.57
N GLY A 47 1.50 -7.90 -2.11
CA GLY A 47 0.60 -9.05 -1.92
C GLY A 47 -0.55 -8.83 -0.93
N LYS A 48 -0.30 -8.08 0.16
CA LYS A 48 -1.35 -7.73 1.12
C LYS A 48 -2.23 -6.59 0.61
N LEU A 49 -1.70 -5.73 -0.25
CA LEU A 49 -2.48 -4.71 -0.92
C LEU A 49 -3.49 -5.32 -1.88
N ASP A 50 -3.08 -6.30 -2.69
CA ASP A 50 -3.98 -7.04 -3.59
C ASP A 50 -5.11 -7.74 -2.80
N GLU A 51 -4.77 -8.40 -1.68
CA GLU A 51 -5.75 -9.02 -0.77
C GLU A 51 -6.71 -7.98 -0.16
N TRP A 52 -6.20 -6.84 0.27
CA TRP A 52 -7.02 -5.74 0.78
C TRP A 52 -7.93 -5.15 -0.30
N LEU A 53 -7.46 -5.03 -1.54
CA LEU A 53 -8.26 -4.55 -2.67
C LEU A 53 -9.42 -5.49 -2.96
N LEU A 54 -9.16 -6.79 -2.98
CA LEU A 54 -10.18 -7.83 -3.14
C LEU A 54 -11.23 -7.76 -2.02
N ASN A 55 -10.79 -7.52 -0.79
CA ASN A 55 -11.69 -7.38 0.36
C ASN A 55 -12.55 -6.10 0.30
N GLN A 56 -12.05 -5.02 -0.32
CA GLN A 56 -12.79 -3.77 -0.51
C GLN A 56 -13.79 -3.83 -1.68
N ILE A 57 -13.50 -4.62 -2.72
CA ILE A 57 -14.38 -4.75 -3.89
C ILE A 57 -15.64 -5.55 -3.54
N GLY A 58 -15.63 -6.32 -2.44
CA GLY A 58 -16.82 -6.82 -1.73
C GLY A 58 -17.98 -7.27 -2.63
N CYS A 59 -17.99 -8.55 -2.97
CA CYS A 59 -19.25 -9.25 -3.25
C CYS A 59 -19.89 -9.68 -1.93
#